data_AF-A0A1H9MHY9-F1
#
_entry.id   AF-A0A1H9MHY9-F1
#
_cell.length_a   1.000
_cell.length_b   1.000
_cell.length_c   1.000
_cell.angle_alpha   90.00
_cell.angle_beta   90.00
_cell.angle_gamma   90.00
#
_symmetry.space_group_name_H-M   'P 1'
#
loop_
_entity.id
_entity.type
_entity.pdbx_description
1 polymer ?
#
loop_
_entity_poly.entity_id
_entity_poly.type
_entity_poly.pdbx_seq_one_letter_code
_entity_poly.pdbx_strand_id
1 'polypeptide(L)' 'MLFILLFVIPVLGVLYFLNFTTFLKKLINGKNTYNQNVLGAILTFMLIFTIMYCFAGLH' A
#
# COMPACT_ATOMS: atom_id res chain seq x y z
N MET A 1 2.40 -4.53 -20.04
CA MET A 1 3.35 -4.14 -18.97
C MET A 1 2.81 -3.01 -18.11
N LEU A 2 2.33 -1.91 -18.69
CA LEU A 2 1.74 -0.76 -17.97
C LEU A 2 0.64 -1.13 -16.95
N PHE A 3 -0.29 -2.03 -17.28
CA PHE A 3 -1.33 -2.46 -16.34
C PHE A 3 -0.75 -3.13 -15.09
N ILE A 4 0.22 -4.03 -15.27
CA ILE A 4 0.90 -4.70 -14.17
C ILE A 4 1.64 -3.65 -13.32
N LEU A 5 2.37 -2.75 -13.98
CA LEU A 5 3.15 -1.72 -13.32
C LEU A 5 2.29 -0.72 -12.51
N LEU A 6 1.18 -0.24 -13.08
CA LEU A 6 0.36 0.82 -12.47
C LEU A 6 -0.74 0.30 -11.55
N PHE A 7 -1.16 -0.96 -11.64
CA PHE A 7 -2.26 -1.46 -10.82
C PHE A 7 -1.87 -2.68 -9.99
N VAL A 8 -1.22 -3.69 -10.59
CA VAL A 8 -0.86 -4.89 -9.85
C VAL A 8 0.19 -4.59 -8.78
N ILE A 9 1.25 -3.84 -9.12
CA ILE A 9 2.31 -3.50 -8.16
C ILE A 9 1.78 -2.64 -6.99
N PRO A 10 1.02 -1.54 -7.21
CA PRO A 10 0.45 -0.78 -6.09
C PRO A 10 -0.51 -1.59 -5.22
N VAL A 11 -1.35 -2.45 -5.81
CA VAL A 11 -2.25 -3.32 -5.04
C VAL A 11 -1.47 -4.30 -4.16
N LEU A 12 -0.40 -4.91 -4.68
CA LEU A 12 0.48 -5.77 -3.88
C LEU A 12 1.11 -5.00 -2.71
N GLY A 13 1.53 -3.76 -2.93
CA GLY A 13 2.05 -2.90 -1.87
C GLY A 13 1.03 -2.61 -0.77
N VAL A 14 -0.23 -2.34 -1.14
CA VAL A 14 -1.33 -2.16 -0.18
C VAL A 14 -1.57 -3.43 0.63
N LEU A 15 -1.61 -4.60 -0.02
CA LEU A 15 -1.79 -5.88 0.66
C LEU A 15 -0.66 -6.14 1.66
N TYR A 16 0.58 -5.83 1.28
CA TYR A 16 1.74 -5.96 2.16
C TYR A 16 1.63 -5.03 3.38
N PHE A 17 1.27 -3.77 3.16
CA PHE A 17 1.06 -2.79 4.24
C PHE A 17 -0.05 -3.23 5.21
N LEU A 18 -1.19 -3.69 4.68
CA LEU A 18 -2.32 -4.15 5.50
C LEU A 18 -1.95 -5.40 6.31
N ASN A 19 -1.19 -6.33 5.72
CA ASN A 19 -0.72 -7.51 6.44
C ASN A 19 0.23 -7.13 7.58
N PHE A 20 1.19 -6.23 7.32
CA PHE A 20 2.15 -5.76 8.29
C PHE A 20 1.48 -5.02 9.46
N THR A 21 0.58 -4.09 9.17
CA THR A 21 -0.15 -3.34 10.22
C THR A 21 -1.07 -4.25 11.03
N THR A 22 -1.69 -5.25 10.41
CA THR A 22 -2.51 -6.25 11.11
C THR A 22 -1.66 -7.14 12.02
N PHE A 23 -0.48 -7.57 11.55
CA PHE A 23 0.50 -8.30 12.35
C PHE A 23 0.93 -7.48 13.58
N LEU A 24 1.33 -6.23 13.39
CA LEU A 24 1.69 -5.34 14.49
C LEU A 24 0.53 -5.17 15.47
N LYS A 25 -0.69 -4.91 14.98
CA LYS A 25 -1.87 -4.75 15.84
C LYS A 25 -2.12 -5.98 16.74
N LYS A 26 -1.87 -7.19 16.24
CA LYS A 26 -1.98 -8.43 17.02
C LYS A 26 -0.87 -8.55 18.07
N LEU A 27 0.33 -8.05 17.78
CA LEU A 27 1.48 -8.10 18.70
C LEU A 27 1.30 -7.20 19.94
N ILE A 28 0.71 -6.01 19.77
CA ILE A 28 0.57 -4.97 20.82
C ILE A 28 -0.80 -4.95 21.53
N ASN A 29 -1.51 -6.08 21.60
CA ASN A 29 -2.77 -6.26 22.35
C ASN A 29 -3.82 -5.15 22.07
N GLY A 30 -4.03 -4.91 20.76
CA GLY A 30 -4.20 -3.58 20.18
C GLY A 30 -5.47 -2.75 20.45
N LYS A 31 -5.27 -1.43 20.31
CA LYS A 31 -6.33 -0.41 20.15
C LYS A 31 -6.97 -0.47 18.75
N ASN A 32 -8.15 0.13 18.60
CA ASN A 32 -8.80 0.28 17.31
C ASN A 32 -8.03 1.25 16.40
N THR A 33 -7.25 0.71 15.46
CA THR A 33 -6.47 1.48 14.46
C THR A 33 -7.11 1.47 13.06
N TYR A 34 -8.41 1.12 12.94
CA TYR A 34 -9.05 0.95 11.62
C TYR A 34 -8.85 2.15 10.69
N ASN A 35 -9.11 3.36 11.14
CA ASN A 35 -8.95 4.57 10.32
C ASN A 35 -7.49 4.81 9.89
N GLN A 36 -6.52 4.51 10.77
CA GLN A 36 -5.10 4.64 10.44
C GLN A 36 -4.68 3.61 9.38
N ASN A 37 -5.20 2.38 9.47
CA ASN A 37 -4.93 1.34 8.49
C ASN A 37 -5.56 1.69 7.12
N VAL A 38 -6.78 2.24 7.09
CA VAL A 38 -7.44 2.67 5.84
C VAL A 38 -6.69 3.83 5.20
N LEU A 39 -6.37 4.88 5.97
CA LEU A 39 -5.58 6.01 5.47
C LEU A 39 -4.20 5.57 4.99
N GLY A 40 -3.51 4.72 5.76
CA GLY A 40 -2.21 4.18 5.40
C GLY A 40 -2.23 3.34 4.13
N ALA A 41 -3.29 2.55 3.91
CA ALA A 41 -3.47 1.77 2.68
C ALA A 41 -3.65 2.69 1.46
N ILE A 42 -4.49 3.73 1.58
CA ILE A 42 -4.71 4.71 0.51
C ILE A 42 -3.41 5.45 0.17
N LEU A 43 -2.67 5.91 1.19
CA LEU A 43 -1.40 6.59 1.00
C LEU A 43 -0.35 5.68 0.37
N THR A 44 -0.29 4.40 0.77
CA THR A 44 0.61 3.41 0.19
C THR A 44 0.29 3.18 -1.29
N PHE A 45 -0.99 3.06 -1.65
CA PHE A 45 -1.40 2.95 -3.04
C PHE A 45 -0.96 4.17 -3.85
N MET A 46 -1.30 5.38 -3.39
CA MET A 46 -0.96 6.64 -4.08
C MET A 46 0.55 6.79 -4.26
N LEU A 47 1.34 6.47 -3.23
CA LEU A 47 2.79 6.55 -3.27
C LEU A 47 3.37 5.63 -4.35
N ILE A 48 3.04 4.34 -4.29
CA ILE A 48 3.58 3.35 -5.23
C ILE A 48 3.08 3.63 -6.64
N PHE A 49 1.80 3.98 -6.81
CA PHE A 49 1.24 4.38 -8.10
C PHE A 49 2.00 5.55 -8.71
N THR A 50 2.26 6.61 -7.94
CA THR A 50 2.99 7.79 -8.41
C THR A 50 4.42 7.44 -8.82
N ILE A 51 5.12 6.63 -8.02
CA ILE A 51 6.48 6.17 -8.35
C ILE A 51 6.48 5.37 -9.66
N MET A 52 5.55 4.42 -9.81
CA MET A 52 5.44 3.59 -11.01
C MET A 52 5.05 4.40 -12.24
N TYR A 53 4.18 5.40 -12.08
CA TYR A 53 3.80 6.31 -13.16
C TYR A 53 4.97 7.16 -13.64
N CYS A 54 5.73 7.76 -12.71
CA CYS A 54 6.96 8.48 -13.05
C CYS A 54 7.97 7.56 -13.74
N PHE A 55 8.15 6.33 -13.24
CA PHE A 55 9.06 5.36 -13.84
C PHE A 55 8.65 4.98 -15.27
N ALA A 56 7.35 4.78 -15.52
CA ALA A 56 6.84 4.51 -16.87
C ALA A 56 7.02 5.68 -17.83
N GLY A 57 6.98 6.93 -17.35
CA GLY A 57 7.19 8.13 -18.19
C GLY A 57 8.65 8.42 -18.52
N LEU A 58 9.59 7.77 -17.85
CA LEU A 58 11.04 7.90 -18.09
C LEU A 58 11.58 6.90 -19.12
N HIS A 59 10.75 5.99 -19.63
CA HIS A 59 11.15 4.85 -20.45
C HIS A 59 10.27 4.72 -21.70
#